data_AF-Q4RD49-F1
#
_entry.id   AF-Q4RD49-F1
#
_cell.length_a   1.000
_cell.length_b   1.000
_cell.length_c   1.000
_cell.angle_alpha   90.00
_cell.angle_beta   90.00
_cell.angle_gamma   90.00
#
_symmetry.space_group_name_H-M   'P 1'
#
loop_
_entity.id
_entity.type
_entity.pdbx_description
1 polymer ?
#
loop_
_entity_poly.entity_id
_entity_poly.type
_entity_poly.pdbx_seq_one_letter_code
_entity_poly.pdbx_strand_id
1 'polypeptide(L)'
;FLEMQMYMTSALRKNEMKAIGLQMALNLLAKKEKRDSITGLRTRTQPGRPDWGKLFQKVSEEKKGKVHVFYCGSPALAKVIKAQCEHFKFNFYKENF
;
A
#
# COMPACT_ATOMS: atom_id res chain seq x y z
N PHE A 1 6.47 11.07 12.63
CA PHE A 1 5.56 11.56 11.59
C PHE A 1 4.80 10.36 11.01
N LEU A 2 3.51 10.52 10.68
CA LEU A 2 2.62 9.45 10.20
C LEU A 2 2.62 9.40 8.67
N GLU A 3 2.91 8.24 8.09
CA GLU A 3 2.80 7.99 6.64
C GLU A 3 1.61 7.06 6.37
N MET A 4 0.64 7.54 5.59
CA MET A 4 -0.48 6.72 5.13
C MET A 4 -0.23 6.31 3.68
N GLN A 5 -0.62 5.08 3.30
CA GLN A 5 -0.55 4.55 1.95
C GLN A 5 -1.87 3.84 1.61
N MET A 6 -2.55 4.26 0.55
CA MET A 6 -3.83 3.69 0.12
C MET A 6 -3.68 2.89 -1.16
N TYR A 7 -4.35 1.74 -1.24
CA TYR A 7 -4.31 0.85 -2.40
C TYR A 7 -5.72 0.50 -2.86
N MET A 8 -6.06 0.81 -4.11
CA MET A 8 -7.34 0.47 -4.73
C MET A 8 -7.19 -0.81 -5.55
N THR A 9 -7.52 -1.95 -4.94
CA THR A 9 -7.25 -3.28 -5.54
C THR A 9 -8.13 -3.64 -6.73
N SER A 10 -9.24 -2.94 -6.92
CA SER A 10 -10.13 -3.06 -8.09
C SER A 10 -9.64 -2.27 -9.30
N ALA A 11 -8.71 -1.32 -9.11
CA ALA A 11 -8.15 -0.53 -10.20
C ALA A 11 -7.12 -1.35 -10.99
N LEU A 12 -7.22 -1.29 -12.32
CA LEU A 12 -6.40 -2.04 -13.26
C LEU A 12 -4.90 -1.73 -13.07
N ARG A 13 -4.06 -2.76 -13.02
CA ARG A 13 -2.59 -2.61 -13.03
C ARG A 13 -2.13 -2.14 -14.42
N LYS A 14 -0.98 -1.43 -14.46
CA LYS A 14 -0.34 -0.81 -15.65
C LYS A 14 -0.27 -1.63 -16.96
N ASN A 15 -0.52 -2.94 -16.92
CA ASN A 15 -0.27 -3.84 -18.05
C ASN A 15 -1.50 -4.07 -18.96
N GLU A 16 -2.68 -3.55 -18.62
CA GLU A 16 -3.79 -3.50 -19.56
C GLU A 16 -3.71 -2.23 -20.41
N MET A 17 -3.36 -2.37 -21.69
CA MET A 17 -3.17 -1.24 -22.63
C MET A 17 -4.36 -0.27 -22.70
N LYS A 18 -5.58 -0.71 -22.35
CA LYS A 18 -6.79 0.14 -22.32
C LYS A 18 -6.87 1.09 -21.12
N ALA A 19 -6.08 0.89 -20.07
CA ALA A 19 -6.13 1.67 -18.83
C ALA A 19 -5.10 2.83 -18.78
N ILE A 20 -4.20 2.92 -19.76
CA ILE A 20 -3.08 3.88 -19.76
C ILE A 20 -3.60 5.33 -19.82
N GLY A 21 -4.61 5.60 -20.65
CA GLY A 21 -5.18 6.95 -20.80
C GLY A 21 -5.85 7.46 -19.53
N LEU A 22 -6.71 6.63 -18.92
CA LEU A 22 -7.35 6.95 -17.65
C LEU A 22 -6.32 7.11 -16.52
N GLN A 23 -5.29 6.27 -16.49
CA GLN A 23 -4.23 6.37 -15.50
C GLN A 23 -3.37 7.63 -15.68
N MET A 24 -3.07 8.03 -16.92
CA MET A 24 -2.39 9.31 -17.19
C MET A 24 -3.24 10.49 -16.76
N ALA A 25 -4.55 10.47 -17.04
CA ALA A 25 -5.47 11.52 -16.59
C ALA A 25 -5.49 11.62 -15.05
N LEU A 26 -5.63 10.47 -14.35
CA LEU A 26 -5.56 10.42 -12.88
C LEU A 26 -4.19 10.91 -12.35
N ASN A 27 -3.10 10.59 -13.05
CA ASN A 27 -1.76 11.06 -12.65
C ASN A 27 -1.58 12.57 -12.84
N LEU A 28 -2.11 13.14 -13.92
CA LEU A 28 -2.07 14.57 -14.20
C LEU A 28 -2.92 15.35 -13.19
N LEU A 29 -4.12 14.86 -12.87
CA LEU A 29 -4.99 15.43 -11.85
C LEU A 29 -4.32 15.38 -10.46
N ALA A 30 -3.77 14.22 -10.07
CA ALA A 30 -3.07 14.08 -8.80
C ALA A 30 -1.82 14.98 -8.68
N LYS A 31 -1.11 15.23 -9.78
CA LYS A 31 0.09 16.10 -9.82
C LYS A 31 -0.27 17.59 -9.71
N LYS A 32 -1.48 17.98 -10.14
CA LYS A 32 -1.98 19.36 -10.07
C LYS A 32 -2.56 19.72 -8.70
N GLU A 33 -3.20 18.78 -8.01
CA GLU A 33 -4.00 19.07 -6.81
C GLU A 33 -3.24 18.92 -5.47
N LYS A 34 -2.09 18.23 -5.41
CA LYS A 34 -1.39 17.86 -4.14
C LYS A 34 -2.31 17.20 -3.07
N ARG A 35 -3.51 16.79 -3.48
CA ARG A 35 -4.54 16.07 -2.74
C ARG A 35 -5.10 15.05 -3.71
N ASP A 36 -5.26 13.83 -3.22
CA ASP A 36 -5.83 12.73 -3.96
C ASP A 36 -7.30 13.04 -4.29
N SER A 37 -7.61 13.14 -5.58
CA SER A 37 -8.94 13.54 -6.06
C SER A 37 -10.03 12.48 -5.80
N ILE A 38 -9.65 11.27 -5.37
CA ILE A 38 -10.57 10.16 -5.08
C ILE A 38 -10.98 10.18 -3.60
N THR A 39 -10.07 10.61 -2.71
CA THR A 39 -10.22 10.51 -1.24
C THR A 39 -10.07 11.83 -0.49
N GLY A 40 -9.60 12.89 -1.16
CA GLY A 40 -9.28 14.20 -0.57
C GLY A 40 -8.00 14.22 0.27
N LEU A 41 -7.30 13.08 0.44
CA LEU A 41 -6.14 12.95 1.31
C LEU A 41 -4.84 13.43 0.64
N ARG A 42 -3.84 13.86 1.43
CA ARG A 42 -2.51 14.20 0.88
C ARG A 42 -1.78 12.99 0.29
N THR A 43 -2.11 11.78 0.75
CA THR A 43 -1.54 10.53 0.24
C THR A 43 -2.24 10.11 -1.04
N ARG A 44 -1.46 9.83 -2.08
CA ARG A 44 -1.95 9.29 -3.35
C ARG A 44 -2.36 7.82 -3.23
N THR A 45 -3.57 7.50 -3.67
CA THR A 45 -4.10 6.15 -3.83
C THR A 45 -3.37 5.45 -4.98
N GLN A 46 -2.79 4.30 -4.68
CA GLN A 46 -2.07 3.47 -5.64
C GLN A 46 -3.04 2.45 -6.25
N PRO A 47 -3.10 2.32 -7.59
CA PRO A 47 -3.94 1.32 -8.24
C PRO A 47 -3.35 -0.08 -8.07
N GLY A 48 -4.23 -1.07 -7.88
CA GLY A 48 -3.89 -2.48 -7.76
C GLY A 48 -3.45 -2.91 -6.36
N ARG A 49 -3.14 -4.20 -6.23
CA ARG A 49 -2.67 -4.77 -4.94
C ARG A 49 -1.24 -4.30 -4.63
N PRO A 50 -0.94 -3.98 -3.36
CA PRO A 50 0.42 -3.64 -2.92
C PRO A 50 1.42 -4.76 -3.18
N ASP A 51 2.67 -4.37 -3.39
CA ASP A 51 3.83 -5.26 -3.36
C ASP A 51 4.38 -5.27 -1.94
N TRP A 52 3.93 -6.25 -1.14
CA TRP A 52 4.28 -6.34 0.27
C TRP A 52 5.78 -6.51 0.50
N GLY A 53 6.48 -7.23 -0.39
CA GLY A 53 7.92 -7.43 -0.28
C GLY A 53 8.67 -6.10 -0.38
N LYS A 54 8.36 -5.28 -1.39
CA LYS A 54 8.95 -3.94 -1.52
C LYS A 54 8.60 -3.01 -0.35
N LEU A 55 7.36 -3.06 0.13
CA LEU A 55 6.92 -2.22 1.23
C LEU A 55 7.65 -2.57 2.53
N PHE A 56 7.76 -3.86 2.84
CA PHE A 56 8.48 -4.34 4.02
C PHE A 56 9.98 -4.09 3.92
N GLN A 57 10.57 -4.26 2.73
CA GLN A 57 11.97 -3.93 2.48
C GLN A 57 12.26 -2.44 2.78
N LYS A 58 11.43 -1.53 2.26
CA LYS A 58 11.55 -0.09 2.55
C LYS A 58 11.54 0.17 4.07
N VAL A 59 10.59 -0.43 4.79
CA VAL A 59 10.50 -0.27 6.26
C VAL A 59 11.74 -0.82 6.97
N SER A 60 12.27 -1.95 6.53
CA SER A 60 13.49 -2.54 7.08
C SER A 60 14.72 -1.64 6.84
N GLU A 61 14.81 -1.01 5.68
CA GLU A 61 15.94 -0.14 5.29
C GLU A 61 15.96 1.18 6.08
N GLU A 62 14.82 1.62 6.61
CA GLU A 62 14.75 2.81 7.48
C GLU A 62 15.49 2.62 8.83
N LYS A 63 15.79 1.38 9.23
CA LYS A 63 16.59 1.03 10.44
C LYS A 63 16.11 1.74 11.73
N LYS A 64 14.79 1.86 11.91
CA LYS A 64 14.16 2.53 13.07
C LYS A 64 14.00 1.64 14.31
N GLY A 65 14.67 0.49 14.36
CA GLY A 65 14.59 -0.47 15.47
C GLY A 65 13.59 -1.59 15.24
N LYS A 66 12.99 -2.10 16.33
CA LYS A 66 12.01 -3.20 16.27
C LYS A 66 10.72 -2.73 15.59
N VAL A 67 10.26 -3.49 14.60
CA VAL A 67 9.04 -3.19 13.84
C VAL A 67 7.90 -4.08 14.32
N HIS A 68 6.75 -3.46 14.57
CA HIS A 68 5.50 -4.12 14.94
C HIS A 68 4.46 -3.87 13.82
N VAL A 69 3.84 -4.94 13.34
CA VAL A 69 2.85 -4.93 12.27
C VAL A 69 1.52 -5.40 12.84
N PHE A 70 0.54 -4.51 12.76
CA PHE A 70 -0.83 -4.73 13.21
C PHE A 70 -1.73 -4.89 11.99
N TYR A 71 -2.55 -5.94 11.95
CA TYR A 71 -3.38 -6.25 10.79
C TYR A 71 -4.82 -6.57 11.20
N CYS A 72 -5.77 -5.85 10.59
CA CYS A 72 -7.20 -6.11 10.64
C CYS A 72 -7.75 -6.24 9.20
N GLY A 73 -8.46 -7.33 8.91
CA GLY A 73 -9.04 -7.58 7.59
C GLY A 73 -9.13 -9.07 7.22
N SER A 74 -9.21 -9.35 5.90
CA SER A 74 -9.46 -10.69 5.39
C SER A 74 -8.40 -11.72 5.86
N PRO A 75 -8.80 -12.95 6.26
CA PRO A 75 -7.87 -13.98 6.70
C PRO A 75 -6.84 -14.39 5.63
N ALA A 76 -7.21 -14.33 4.36
CA ALA A 76 -6.32 -14.66 3.25
C ALA A 76 -5.13 -13.69 3.19
N LEU A 77 -5.39 -12.38 3.31
CA LEU A 77 -4.33 -11.37 3.30
C LEU A 77 -3.51 -11.41 4.60
N ALA A 78 -4.12 -11.72 5.75
CA ALA A 78 -3.40 -11.92 7.01
C ALA A 78 -2.25 -12.93 6.86
N LYS A 79 -2.48 -14.05 6.15
CA LYS A 79 -1.45 -15.08 5.90
C LYS A 79 -0.28 -14.52 5.09
N VAL A 80 -0.55 -13.71 4.07
CA VAL A 80 0.48 -13.06 3.24
C VAL A 80 1.31 -12.08 4.06
N ILE A 81 0.66 -11.23 4.85
CA ILE A 81 1.34 -10.26 5.72
C ILE A 81 2.19 -10.97 6.77
N LYS A 82 1.68 -12.03 7.39
CA LYS A 82 2.41 -12.81 8.39
C LYS A 82 3.68 -13.42 7.79
N ALA A 83 3.61 -14.00 6.60
CA ALA A 83 4.79 -14.56 5.91
C ALA A 83 5.86 -13.49 5.64
N GLN A 84 5.46 -12.26 5.28
CA GLN A 84 6.40 -11.15 5.14
C GLN A 84 7.01 -10.75 6.49
N CYS A 85 6.22 -10.70 7.55
CA CYS A 85 6.74 -10.43 8.90
C CYS A 85 7.79 -11.47 9.32
N GLU A 86 7.54 -12.76 9.07
CA GLU A 86 8.49 -13.84 9.35
C GLU A 86 9.79 -13.67 8.54
N HIS A 87 9.71 -13.29 7.26
CA HIS A 87 10.88 -13.04 6.42
C HIS A 87 11.74 -11.87 6.92
N PHE A 88 11.11 -10.75 7.30
CA PHE A 88 11.80 -9.53 7.76
C PHE A 88 12.04 -9.49 9.28
N LYS A 89 11.66 -10.53 10.02
CA LYS A 89 11.73 -10.62 11.49
C LYS A 89 10.97 -9.49 12.20
N PHE A 90 9.80 -9.13 11.66
CA PHE A 90 8.89 -8.17 12.28
C PHE A 90 7.88 -8.88 13.20
N ASN A 91 7.43 -8.20 14.25
CA ASN A 91 6.42 -8.74 15.16
C ASN A 91 5.03 -8.57 14.55
N PHE A 92 4.29 -9.65 14.34
CA PHE A 92 2.96 -9.62 13.72
C PHE A 92 1.84 -9.82 14.75
N TYR A 93 0.81 -8.98 14.68
CA TYR A 93 -0.39 -9.05 15.52
C TYR A 93 -1.63 -9.02 14.63
N LYS A 94 -2.44 -10.07 14.73
CA LYS A 94 -3.77 -10.09 14.12
C LYS A 94 -4.76 -9.49 15.09
N GLU A 95 -5.45 -8.45 14.66
CA GLU A 95 -6.45 -7.74 15.46
C GLU A 95 -7.83 -7.94 14.86
N ASN A 96 -8.85 -7.92 15.72
CA ASN A 96 -10.26 -7.86 15.31
C ASN A 96 -10.85 -6.66 16.05
N PHE A 97 -11.14 -5.60 15.30
CA PHE A 97 -11.76 -4.37 15.81
C PHE A 97 -13.17 -4.23 15.25
#